data_AF-A0A399QNZ4-F1
#
_entry.id   AF-A0A399QNZ4-F1
#
_cell.length_a   1.000
_cell.length_b   1.000
_cell.length_c   1.000
_cell.angle_alpha   90.00
_cell.angle_beta   90.00
_cell.angle_gamma   90.00
#
_symmetry.space_group_name_H-M   'P 1'
#
loop_
_entity.id
_entity.type
_entity.pdbx_description
1 polymer ?
#
loop_
_entity_poly.entity_id
_entity_poly.type
_entity_poly.pdbx_seq_one_letter_code
_entity_poly.pdbx_strand_id
1 'polypeptide(L)'
;MLRPVPPLPIRPDPEPAYRVPWHFDRTLERPRFALVNIGDEVLHAISLHLLGSGTMLSRAPVTVRPGERLSTTIRGDDLALDTILVVRWFRPDGGEYLWRVSF
;
A
#
# COMPACT_ATOMS: atom_id res chain seq x y z
N MET A 1 -11.89 -0.64 -55.42
CA MET A 1 -12.95 -1.05 -54.48
C MET A 1 -12.36 -1.07 -53.08
N LEU A 2 -12.79 -0.18 -52.18
CA LEU A 2 -12.33 -0.14 -50.78
C LEU A 2 -13.12 -1.17 -49.98
N ARG A 3 -12.43 -2.11 -49.33
CA ARG A 3 -13.03 -3.13 -48.47
C ARG A 3 -13.31 -2.49 -47.10
N PRO A 4 -14.53 -2.59 -46.54
CA PRO A 4 -14.81 -2.05 -45.21
C PRO A 4 -13.96 -2.76 -44.16
N VAL A 5 -13.36 -1.98 -43.24
CA VAL A 5 -12.68 -2.52 -42.07
C VAL A 5 -13.75 -3.05 -41.10
N PRO A 6 -13.64 -4.31 -40.62
CA PRO A 6 -14.57 -4.82 -39.62
C PRO A 6 -14.50 -3.95 -38.36
N PRO A 7 -15.63 -3.72 -37.66
CA PRO A 7 -15.60 -3.03 -36.39
C PRO A 7 -14.67 -3.78 -35.43
N LEU A 8 -13.82 -3.03 -34.72
CA LEU A 8 -13.01 -3.61 -33.65
C LEU A 8 -13.93 -4.27 -32.63
N PRO A 9 -13.54 -5.42 -32.05
CA PRO A 9 -14.28 -6.01 -30.95
C PRO A 9 -14.42 -4.97 -29.83
N ILE A 10 -15.63 -4.86 -29.27
CA ILE A 10 -15.90 -4.01 -28.12
C ILE A 10 -14.98 -4.49 -27.00
N ARG A 11 -14.01 -3.66 -26.63
CA ARG A 11 -13.17 -3.96 -25.48
C ARG A 11 -14.08 -3.87 -24.25
N PRO A 12 -14.15 -4.91 -23.39
CA PRO A 12 -14.89 -4.78 -22.14
C PRO A 12 -14.35 -3.57 -21.37
N ASP A 13 -15.23 -2.91 -20.62
CA ASP A 13 -14.80 -1.83 -19.74
C ASP A 13 -13.64 -2.33 -18.87
N PRO A 14 -12.55 -1.56 -18.76
CA PRO A 14 -11.44 -1.98 -17.94
C PRO A 14 -11.92 -2.14 -16.50
N GLU A 15 -11.51 -3.23 -15.87
CA GLU A 15 -11.75 -3.43 -14.44
C GLU A 15 -11.25 -2.19 -13.67
N PRO A 16 -12.06 -1.62 -12.76
CA PRO A 16 -11.68 -0.41 -12.06
C PRO A 16 -10.35 -0.63 -11.34
N ALA A 17 -9.44 0.33 -11.49
CA ALA A 17 -8.13 0.27 -10.86
C ALA A 17 -8.29 0.12 -9.34
N TYR A 18 -7.55 -0.84 -8.77
CA TYR A 18 -7.60 -1.08 -7.35
C TYR A 18 -7.12 0.14 -6.57
N ARG A 19 -7.98 0.66 -5.70
CA ARG A 19 -7.65 1.80 -4.83
C ARG A 19 -6.74 1.32 -3.71
N VAL A 20 -5.63 2.03 -3.48
CA VAL A 20 -4.75 1.78 -2.34
C VAL A 20 -5.57 1.96 -1.04
N PRO A 21 -5.73 0.92 -0.20
CA PRO A 21 -6.63 0.96 0.96
C PRO A 21 -5.98 1.54 2.20
N TRP A 22 -4.86 2.26 2.05
CA TRP A 22 -4.02 2.68 3.16
C TRP A 22 -3.99 4.20 3.33
N HIS A 23 -4.13 4.63 4.58
CA HIS A 23 -3.71 5.95 5.01
C HIS A 23 -2.46 5.81 5.89
N PHE A 24 -1.39 6.54 5.56
CA PHE A 24 -0.20 6.60 6.39
C PHE A 24 -0.22 7.86 7.24
N ASP A 25 -0.57 7.69 8.52
CA ASP A 25 -0.69 8.75 9.50
C ASP A 25 0.69 9.19 10.00
N ARG A 26 1.05 10.41 9.63
CA ARG A 26 2.28 11.12 10.02
C ARG A 26 2.03 12.21 11.06
N THR A 27 0.81 12.35 11.56
CA THR A 27 0.42 13.41 12.50
C THR A 27 0.82 13.09 13.94
N LEU A 28 1.10 11.81 14.21
CA LEU A 28 1.66 11.36 15.48
C LEU A 28 3.04 11.99 15.72
N GLU A 29 3.32 12.32 16.98
CA GLU A 29 4.65 12.80 17.37
C GLU A 29 5.72 11.74 17.05
N ARG A 30 6.74 12.15 16.29
CA ARG A 30 7.86 11.30 15.89
C ARG A 30 8.54 10.70 17.12
N PRO A 31 9.03 9.44 17.07
CA PRO A 31 9.21 8.60 15.87
C PRO A 31 8.03 7.66 15.56
N ARG A 32 6.81 7.97 16.05
CA ARG A 32 5.64 7.10 15.90
C ARG A 32 4.90 7.39 14.59
N PHE A 33 4.47 6.34 13.91
CA PHE A 33 3.65 6.39 12.71
C PHE A 33 2.56 5.32 12.79
N ALA A 34 1.50 5.49 12.00
CA ALA A 34 0.49 4.45 11.85
C ALA A 34 0.07 4.25 10.40
N LEU A 35 -0.19 2.99 10.05
CA LEU A 35 -0.84 2.61 8.82
C LEU A 35 -2.29 2.23 9.15
N VAL A 36 -3.26 2.92 8.54
CA VAL A 36 -4.69 2.71 8.79
C VAL A 36 -5.33 2.12 7.53
N ASN A 37 -6.07 1.03 7.69
CA ASN A 37 -6.89 0.48 6.61
C ASN A 37 -8.14 1.37 6.45
N ILE A 38 -8.16 2.18 5.40
CA ILE A 38 -9.29 3.06 5.04
C ILE A 38 -10.17 2.45 3.92
N GLY A 39 -9.85 1.22 3.51
CA GLY A 39 -10.70 0.44 2.60
C GLY A 39 -11.84 -0.25 3.34
N ASP A 40 -12.58 -1.06 2.59
CA ASP A 40 -13.70 -1.89 3.02
C ASP A 40 -13.37 -3.38 3.11
N GLU A 41 -12.17 -3.78 2.70
CA GLU A 41 -11.70 -5.16 2.72
C GLU A 41 -10.89 -5.49 3.99
N VAL A 42 -11.00 -6.73 4.46
CA VAL A 42 -10.02 -7.30 5.42
C VAL A 42 -8.76 -7.69 4.63
N LEU A 43 -7.62 -7.14 5.03
CA LEU A 43 -6.37 -7.30 4.32
C LEU A 43 -5.42 -8.20 5.09
N HIS A 44 -4.75 -9.11 4.37
CA HIS A 44 -3.98 -10.20 4.97
C HIS A 44 -2.48 -10.08 4.72
N ALA A 45 -1.71 -10.68 5.62
CA ALA A 45 -0.24 -10.74 5.61
C ALA A 45 0.42 -9.38 5.35
N ILE A 46 -0.08 -8.34 6.03
CA ILE A 46 0.46 -6.99 5.96
C ILE A 46 1.89 -7.00 6.49
N SER A 47 2.83 -6.57 5.66
CA SER A 47 4.23 -6.45 6.03
C SER A 47 4.78 -5.09 5.65
N LEU A 48 5.68 -4.59 6.49
CA LEU A 48 6.32 -3.29 6.35
C LEU A 48 7.81 -3.51 6.12
N HIS A 49 8.35 -2.92 5.07
CA HIS A 49 9.76 -3.01 4.71
C HIS A 49 10.34 -1.61 4.60
N LEU A 50 11.39 -1.33 5.35
CA LEU A 50 12.06 -0.03 5.32
C LEU A 50 13.33 -0.13 4.47
N LEU A 51 13.50 0.79 3.55
CA LEU A 51 14.68 0.94 2.69
C LEU A 51 15.30 2.31 2.96
N GLY A 52 16.64 2.40 3.00
CA GLY A 52 17.37 3.64 3.28
C GLY A 52 18.09 3.65 4.63
N SER A 53 18.45 4.83 5.11
CA SER A 53 19.22 5.01 6.35
C SER A 53 18.40 4.90 7.65
N GLY A 54 17.08 4.94 7.56
CA GLY A 54 16.18 4.79 8.71
C GLY A 54 16.21 3.38 9.33
N THR A 55 15.70 3.27 10.55
CA THR A 55 15.54 1.99 11.28
C THR A 55 14.10 1.79 11.72
N MET A 56 13.60 0.56 11.61
CA MET A 56 12.27 0.14 12.03
C MET A 56 12.36 -1.26 12.64
N LEU A 57 11.58 -1.50 13.70
CA LEU A 57 11.46 -2.84 14.26
C LEU A 57 10.72 -3.74 13.27
N SER A 58 11.35 -4.86 12.91
CA SER A 58 10.68 -5.90 12.14
C SER A 58 9.52 -6.51 12.93
N ARG A 59 8.47 -6.90 12.22
CA ARG A 59 7.27 -7.49 12.80
C ARG A 59 6.79 -8.63 11.91
N ALA A 60 6.22 -9.66 12.53
CA ALA A 60 5.51 -10.70 11.80
C ALA A 60 4.33 -10.11 11.00
N PRO A 61 3.98 -10.68 9.83
CA PRO A 61 2.83 -10.22 9.06
C PRO A 61 1.54 -10.29 9.87
N VAL A 62 0.65 -9.31 9.66
CA VAL A 62 -0.61 -9.20 10.40
C VAL A 62 -1.81 -9.19 9.46
N THR A 63 -3.01 -9.46 9.99
CA THR A 63 -4.27 -9.14 9.32
C THR A 63 -4.78 -7.81 9.87
N VAL A 64 -5.31 -6.94 9.00
CA VAL A 64 -5.84 -5.62 9.37
C VAL A 64 -7.23 -5.46 8.78
N ARG A 65 -8.23 -5.24 9.64
CA ARG A 65 -9.63 -4.99 9.25
C ARG A 65 -9.86 -3.53 8.85
N PRO A 66 -10.96 -3.22 8.14
CA PRO A 66 -11.38 -1.84 7.90
C PRO A 66 -11.40 -1.01 9.19
N GLY A 67 -10.78 0.16 9.15
CA GLY A 67 -10.64 1.08 10.28
C GLY A 67 -9.56 0.71 11.31
N GLU A 68 -8.98 -0.49 11.27
CA GLU A 68 -7.89 -0.86 12.17
C GLU A 68 -6.58 -0.14 11.79
N ARG A 69 -5.74 0.06 12.81
CA ARG A 69 -4.44 0.71 12.69
C ARG A 69 -3.29 -0.22 13.09
N LEU A 70 -2.24 -0.20 12.29
CA LEU A 70 -0.96 -0.79 12.58
C LEU A 70 0.04 0.31 12.96
N SER A 71 0.39 0.39 14.23
CA SER A 71 1.41 1.34 14.71
C SER A 71 2.82 0.80 14.48
N THR A 72 3.73 1.69 14.09
CA THR A 72 5.16 1.40 13.93
C THR A 72 6.00 2.56 14.46
N THR A 73 7.27 2.27 14.75
CA THR A 73 8.26 3.26 15.15
C THR A 73 9.38 3.26 14.14
N ILE A 74 9.66 4.42 13.56
CA ILE A 74 10.68 4.60 12.53
C ILE A 74 11.59 5.74 12.95
N ARG A 75 12.89 5.44 13.08
CA ARG A 75 13.91 6.39 13.56
C ARG A 75 14.95 6.66 12.46
N GLY A 76 15.47 7.88 12.43
CA GLY A 76 16.54 8.32 11.53
C GLY A 76 16.69 9.83 11.65
N ASP A 77 17.84 10.37 11.25
CA ASP A 77 18.16 11.79 11.37
C ASP A 77 17.32 12.63 10.39
N ASP A 78 17.37 12.28 9.10
CA ASP A 78 16.52 12.86 8.05
C ASP A 78 15.93 11.77 7.16
N LEU A 79 14.77 11.24 7.56
CA LEU A 79 14.08 10.20 6.81
C LEU A 79 13.68 10.64 5.38
N ALA A 80 13.48 11.93 5.13
CA ALA A 80 13.04 12.41 3.82
C ALA A 80 14.16 12.32 2.76
N LEU A 81 15.43 12.26 3.19
CA LEU A 81 16.58 12.27 2.32
C LEU A 81 16.70 10.98 1.49
N ASP A 82 16.58 9.81 2.13
CA ASP A 82 16.85 8.52 1.48
C ASP A 82 15.97 7.35 1.95
N THR A 83 14.96 7.60 2.80
CA THR A 83 14.16 6.52 3.39
C THR A 83 12.82 6.34 2.67
N ILE A 84 12.46 5.08 2.41
CA ILE A 84 11.18 4.67 1.82
C ILE A 84 10.59 3.53 2.66
N LEU A 85 9.30 3.61 2.95
CA LEU A 85 8.54 2.50 3.52
C LEU A 85 7.73 1.83 2.41
N VAL A 86 7.86 0.51 2.29
CA VAL A 86 7.05 -0.32 1.41
C VAL A 86 6.04 -1.09 2.25
N VAL A 87 4.76 -0.91 1.92
CA VAL A 87 3.64 -1.64 2.49
C VAL A 87 3.25 -2.73 1.51
N ARG A 88 3.22 -3.98 1.96
CA ARG A 88 2.85 -5.15 1.16
C ARG A 88 1.66 -5.86 1.81
N TRP A 89 0.66 -6.27 1.01
CA TRP A 89 -0.53 -6.96 1.48
C TRP A 89 -1.16 -7.87 0.44
N PHE A 90 -2.07 -8.72 0.90
CA PHE A 90 -2.98 -9.51 0.07
C PHE A 90 -4.42 -9.10 0.30
N ARG A 91 -5.17 -9.02 -0.81
CA ARG A 91 -6.64 -8.90 -0.81
C ARG A 91 -7.31 -10.27 -0.56
N PRO A 92 -8.63 -10.29 -0.31
CA PRO A 92 -9.40 -11.55 -0.20
C PRO A 92 -9.37 -12.41 -1.47
N ASP A 93 -9.17 -11.80 -2.64
CA ASP A 93 -9.02 -12.51 -3.92
C ASP A 93 -7.65 -13.19 -4.10
N GLY A 94 -6.73 -13.03 -3.14
CA GLY A 94 -5.36 -13.55 -3.19
C GLY A 94 -4.39 -12.70 -3.99
N GLY A 95 -4.84 -11.57 -4.56
CA GLY A 95 -4.00 -10.61 -5.26
C GLY A 95 -3.03 -9.93 -4.30
N GLU A 96 -1.76 -9.89 -4.70
CA GLU A 96 -0.70 -9.23 -3.96
C GLU A 96 -0.50 -7.80 -4.46
N TYR A 97 -0.39 -6.87 -3.51
CA TYR A 97 -0.18 -5.46 -3.82
C TYR A 97 0.92 -4.86 -2.96
N LEU A 98 1.60 -3.87 -3.53
CA LEU A 98 2.61 -3.08 -2.86
C LEU A 98 2.33 -1.60 -3.04
N TRP A 99 2.57 -0.83 -1.99
CA TRP A 99 2.47 0.62 -2.00
C TRP A 99 3.69 1.22 -1.34
N ARG A 100 4.31 2.19 -2.03
CA ARG A 100 5.45 2.93 -1.49
C ARG A 100 4.99 4.19 -0.76
N VAL A 101 5.66 4.49 0.33
CA VAL A 101 5.48 5.69 1.14
C VAL A 101 6.81 6.40 1.25
N SER A 102 6.84 7.69 0.88
CA SER A 102 7.97 8.59 1.10
C SER A 102 7.78 9.37 2.40
N PHE A 103 8.88 9.76 3.05
CA PHE A 103 8.89 10.47 4.33
C PHE A 103 8.93 11.99 4.17
#